data_AF-A0A174C119-F1
#
_entry.id   AF-A0A174C119-F1
#
_cell.length_a   1.000
_cell.length_b   1.000
_cell.length_c   1.000
_cell.angle_alpha   90.00
_cell.angle_beta   90.00
_cell.angle_gamma   90.00
#
_symmetry.space_group_name_H-M   'P 1'
#
loop_
_entity.id
_entity.type
_entity.pdbx_description
1 polymer ?
#
loop_
_entity_poly.entity_id
_entity_poly.type
_entity_poly.pdbx_seq_one_letter_code
_entity_poly.pdbx_strand_id
1 'polypeptide(L)'
;METVKWLEKRPHVMKNIDGRYIPSEAIQVSKSLTYNTNENRFLKFILLSMVRKIDSFVFSYNKLIWKSDDEVISKLSSMKRQIIRRISNSFLKKVTESHVTSISLVFSMASGYREVYKYYLMLQKGLNINSNILAISMKDLPLLYEYWCFIKINSLLRRKYKLISSDFIKVNNDGIVVALRKGIESTLVYENPRTGERFEVLYNSATKSGTLNQKPDNILSINKDGITKGYQFIFDAKYKVDYSETYSNRYGGVGPKEEDINTMHRYRDAIVYKAKDEVGYKNCVFGAFVLFPFKNEEEFKEHHFYKSIDKVNIGGIPFLPSSTKLMEEFLDVLINESSYSTFERYIEPIGREKYIKEEYYANRNVLVGIVKNKVQLDINLKYNFYHTKCRNVNLVERAVKYVALAQSKNAFNDDAGIIYYGKVSNVEVVKRSDITEIPSEIDEMYYKFNVEEWVELPSKIEVHGYQVRTVMYTTEYLIMNAGSIGELCIMERDEFREWKERERVF
;
A
#
# COMPACT_ATOMS: atom_id res chain seq x y z
N MET A 1 -17.80 -80.85 -5.59
CA MET A 1 -17.21 -81.02 -4.24
C MET A 1 -17.94 -80.22 -3.15
N GLU A 2 -18.48 -79.03 -3.43
CA GLU A 2 -19.15 -78.21 -2.39
C GLU A 2 -20.51 -78.76 -1.94
N THR A 3 -21.32 -79.31 -2.86
CA THR A 3 -22.63 -79.90 -2.51
C THR A 3 -22.51 -81.13 -1.61
N VAL A 4 -21.51 -81.98 -1.83
CA VAL A 4 -21.25 -83.16 -1.00
C VAL A 4 -20.86 -82.75 0.43
N LYS A 5 -19.92 -81.79 0.57
CA LYS A 5 -19.54 -81.23 1.90
C LYS A 5 -20.70 -80.54 2.62
N TRP A 6 -21.63 -79.94 1.88
CA TRP A 6 -22.82 -79.31 2.47
C TRP A 6 -23.84 -80.35 2.96
N LEU A 7 -24.02 -81.42 2.21
CA LEU A 7 -24.85 -82.56 2.61
C LEU A 7 -24.27 -83.31 3.81
N GLU A 8 -22.94 -83.47 3.89
CA GLU A 8 -22.25 -84.04 5.06
C GLU A 8 -22.51 -83.25 6.35
N LYS A 9 -22.61 -81.92 6.26
CA LYS A 9 -22.92 -81.04 7.40
C LYS A 9 -24.40 -80.94 7.72
N ARG A 10 -25.29 -81.47 6.87
CA ARG A 10 -26.75 -81.40 7.04
C ARG A 10 -27.41 -82.77 6.73
N PRO A 11 -27.25 -83.77 7.62
CA PRO A 11 -27.79 -85.11 7.39
C PRO A 11 -29.32 -85.17 7.38
N HIS A 12 -29.99 -84.22 8.05
CA HIS A 12 -31.46 -84.15 8.13
C HIS A 12 -32.15 -83.91 6.79
N VAL A 13 -31.40 -83.51 5.75
CA VAL A 13 -31.93 -83.25 4.40
C VAL A 13 -31.88 -84.51 3.53
N MET A 14 -31.24 -85.60 4.02
CA MET A 14 -31.22 -86.91 3.39
C MET A 14 -32.42 -87.75 3.84
N LYS A 15 -33.22 -88.24 2.90
CA LYS A 15 -34.33 -89.16 3.17
C LYS A 15 -33.93 -90.57 2.73
N ASN A 16 -34.22 -91.56 3.56
CA ASN A 16 -34.03 -92.96 3.21
C ASN A 16 -35.31 -93.47 2.52
N ILE A 17 -35.20 -93.85 1.25
CA ILE A 17 -36.27 -94.45 0.46
C ILE A 17 -35.69 -95.75 -0.11
N ASP A 18 -36.32 -96.89 0.20
CA ASP A 18 -35.91 -98.24 -0.23
C ASP A 18 -34.41 -98.55 -0.04
N GLY A 19 -33.85 -98.17 1.12
CA GLY A 19 -32.47 -98.46 1.49
C GLY A 19 -31.42 -97.53 0.84
N ARG A 20 -31.85 -96.52 0.09
CA ARG A 20 -30.97 -95.49 -0.51
C ARG A 20 -31.22 -94.13 0.12
N TYR A 21 -30.14 -93.46 0.53
CA TYR A 21 -30.20 -92.08 1.05
C TYR A 21 -30.20 -91.10 -0.12
N ILE A 22 -31.30 -90.39 -0.31
CA ILE A 22 -31.48 -89.41 -1.38
C ILE A 22 -31.61 -88.01 -0.75
N PRO A 23 -30.82 -87.02 -1.18
CA PRO A 23 -30.95 -85.66 -0.68
C PRO A 23 -32.23 -85.01 -1.23
N SER A 24 -33.02 -84.40 -0.34
CA SER A 24 -34.24 -83.68 -0.70
C SER A 24 -33.99 -82.25 -1.19
N GLU A 25 -32.81 -81.71 -0.94
CA GLU A 25 -32.35 -80.41 -1.44
C GLU A 25 -30.89 -80.49 -1.88
N ALA A 26 -30.49 -79.62 -2.81
CA ALA A 26 -29.12 -79.50 -3.27
C ALA A 26 -28.70 -78.02 -3.32
N ILE A 27 -27.41 -77.75 -3.08
CA ILE A 27 -26.86 -76.42 -3.33
C ILE A 27 -27.00 -76.10 -4.81
N GLN A 28 -27.65 -74.98 -5.10
CA GLN A 28 -27.63 -74.34 -6.40
C GLN A 28 -27.04 -72.92 -6.27
N VAL A 29 -26.03 -72.62 -7.07
CA VAL A 29 -25.48 -71.26 -7.18
C VAL A 29 -26.24 -70.54 -8.30
N SER A 30 -27.10 -69.58 -7.94
CA SER A 30 -27.78 -68.70 -8.90
C SER A 30 -27.13 -67.33 -8.95
N LYS A 31 -26.80 -66.82 -10.14
CA LYS A 31 -26.38 -65.42 -10.34
C LYS A 31 -27.62 -64.57 -10.58
N SER A 32 -27.84 -63.55 -9.74
CA SER A 32 -28.89 -62.55 -9.93
C SER A 32 -28.28 -61.17 -10.09
N LEU A 33 -28.87 -60.34 -10.96
CA LEU A 33 -28.45 -58.96 -11.11
C LEU A 33 -29.08 -58.12 -9.99
N THR A 34 -28.24 -57.56 -9.11
CA THR A 34 -28.69 -56.68 -8.04
C THR A 34 -28.17 -55.27 -8.26
N TYR A 35 -29.08 -54.30 -8.20
CA TYR A 35 -28.72 -52.88 -8.17
C TYR A 35 -28.34 -52.41 -6.76
N ASN A 36 -28.48 -53.26 -5.74
CA ASN A 36 -28.20 -52.91 -4.35
C ASN A 36 -26.70 -53.05 -4.01
N THR A 37 -25.85 -52.40 -4.80
CA THR A 37 -24.40 -52.34 -4.59
C THR A 37 -24.04 -51.26 -3.57
N ASN A 38 -22.85 -51.35 -2.97
CA ASN A 38 -22.35 -50.30 -2.07
C ASN A 38 -22.31 -48.95 -2.77
N GLU A 39 -22.00 -48.93 -4.06
CA GLU A 39 -21.93 -47.72 -4.85
C GLU A 39 -23.30 -47.04 -4.97
N ASN A 40 -24.32 -47.82 -5.30
CA ASN A 40 -25.68 -47.31 -5.44
C ASN A 40 -26.29 -46.89 -4.10
N ARG A 41 -25.93 -47.58 -3.02
CA ARG A 41 -26.32 -47.20 -1.65
C ARG A 41 -25.75 -45.83 -1.28
N PHE A 42 -24.47 -45.59 -1.57
CA PHE A 42 -23.84 -44.30 -1.33
C PHE A 42 -24.38 -43.20 -2.25
N LEU A 43 -24.67 -43.51 -3.52
CA LEU A 43 -25.33 -42.56 -4.44
C LEU A 43 -26.69 -42.11 -3.88
N LYS A 44 -27.50 -43.06 -3.40
CA LYS A 44 -28.78 -42.75 -2.75
C LYS A 44 -28.59 -41.90 -1.50
N PHE A 45 -27.59 -42.20 -0.68
CA PHE A 45 -27.24 -41.41 0.50
C PHE A 45 -26.82 -39.97 0.15
N ILE A 46 -26.01 -39.76 -0.89
CA ILE A 46 -25.62 -38.44 -1.39
C ILE A 46 -26.85 -37.60 -1.74
N LEU A 47 -27.77 -38.16 -2.55
CA LEU A 47 -28.96 -37.45 -3.00
C LEU A 47 -29.91 -37.12 -1.84
N LEU A 48 -30.09 -38.04 -0.89
CA LEU A 48 -30.87 -37.78 0.32
C LEU A 48 -30.22 -36.74 1.23
N SER A 49 -28.89 -36.74 1.34
CA SER A 49 -28.14 -35.74 2.09
C SER A 49 -28.29 -34.34 1.47
N MET A 50 -28.35 -34.24 0.13
CA MET A 50 -28.66 -32.97 -0.55
C MET A 50 -30.06 -32.48 -0.20
N VAL A 51 -31.07 -33.37 -0.20
CA VAL A 51 -32.45 -33.01 0.20
C VAL A 51 -32.50 -32.49 1.64
N ARG A 52 -31.85 -33.20 2.59
CA ARG A 52 -31.76 -32.76 3.99
C ARG A 52 -31.07 -31.40 4.13
N LYS A 53 -30.02 -31.12 3.34
CA LYS A 53 -29.36 -29.82 3.32
C LYS A 53 -30.26 -28.70 2.78
N ILE A 54 -31.00 -28.96 1.70
CA ILE A 54 -31.99 -27.99 1.17
C ILE A 54 -33.03 -27.67 2.24
N ASP A 55 -33.54 -28.68 2.95
CA ASP A 55 -34.51 -28.48 4.03
C ASP A 55 -33.94 -27.64 5.19
N SER A 56 -32.71 -27.92 5.60
CA SER A 56 -32.01 -27.11 6.63
C SER A 56 -31.79 -25.66 6.18
N PHE A 57 -31.43 -25.45 4.92
CA PHE A 57 -31.28 -24.11 4.34
C PHE A 57 -32.61 -23.36 4.31
N VAL A 58 -33.69 -23.98 3.82
CA VAL A 58 -35.03 -23.37 3.78
C VAL A 58 -35.52 -23.04 5.19
N PHE A 59 -35.32 -23.94 6.15
CA PHE A 59 -35.66 -23.70 7.56
C PHE A 59 -34.88 -22.50 8.13
N SER A 60 -33.57 -22.43 7.88
CA SER A 60 -32.72 -21.33 8.34
C SER A 60 -33.09 -20.02 7.65
N TYR A 61 -33.40 -20.06 6.35
CA TYR A 61 -33.80 -18.91 5.55
C TYR A 61 -35.13 -18.32 6.02
N ASN A 62 -36.14 -19.17 6.28
CA ASN A 62 -37.45 -18.76 6.79
C ASN A 62 -37.40 -18.20 8.22
N LYS A 63 -36.38 -18.54 9.02
CA LYS A 63 -36.19 -18.00 10.37
C LYS A 63 -35.62 -16.59 10.37
N LEU A 64 -35.00 -16.15 9.27
CA LEU A 64 -34.53 -14.78 9.12
C LEU A 64 -35.75 -13.86 8.97
N ILE A 65 -35.74 -12.68 9.61
CA ILE A 65 -36.86 -11.72 9.76
C ILE A 65 -37.34 -11.12 8.41
N TRP A 66 -36.83 -11.61 7.28
CA TRP A 66 -37.12 -11.12 5.95
C TRP A 66 -38.45 -11.66 5.40
N LYS A 67 -39.08 -10.87 4.53
CA LYS A 67 -40.09 -11.37 3.60
C LYS A 67 -39.41 -12.46 2.77
N SER A 68 -39.86 -13.70 2.90
CA SER A 68 -39.34 -14.82 2.12
C SER A 68 -39.39 -14.46 0.64
N ASP A 69 -38.25 -14.57 -0.06
CA ASP A 69 -38.28 -14.57 -1.51
C ASP A 69 -38.92 -15.90 -1.95
N ASP A 70 -40.22 -15.84 -2.17
CA ASP A 70 -41.03 -17.02 -2.53
C ASP A 70 -40.54 -17.66 -3.84
N GLU A 71 -39.84 -16.92 -4.70
CA GLU A 71 -39.24 -17.46 -5.92
C GLU A 71 -38.07 -18.40 -5.60
N VAL A 72 -37.18 -18.00 -4.69
CA VAL A 72 -36.04 -18.81 -4.25
C VAL A 72 -36.53 -20.08 -3.56
N ILE A 73 -37.51 -19.96 -2.67
CA ILE A 73 -38.10 -21.11 -1.97
C ILE A 73 -38.80 -22.05 -2.96
N SER A 74 -39.56 -21.51 -3.91
CA SER A 74 -40.22 -22.28 -4.96
C SER A 74 -39.22 -23.04 -5.83
N LYS A 75 -38.10 -22.40 -6.20
CA LYS A 75 -37.02 -23.01 -6.99
C LYS A 75 -36.31 -24.12 -6.21
N LEU A 76 -35.96 -23.90 -4.94
CA LEU A 76 -35.37 -24.92 -4.08
C LEU A 76 -36.32 -26.10 -3.86
N SER A 77 -37.61 -25.82 -3.66
CA SER A 77 -38.66 -26.84 -3.53
C SER A 77 -38.84 -27.64 -4.82
N SER A 78 -38.74 -26.99 -5.99
CA SER A 78 -38.72 -27.67 -7.29
C SER A 78 -37.50 -28.58 -7.44
N MET A 79 -36.30 -28.10 -7.09
CA MET A 79 -35.07 -28.91 -7.12
C MET A 79 -35.17 -30.12 -6.19
N LYS A 80 -35.66 -29.93 -4.96
CA LYS A 80 -35.94 -31.02 -4.01
C LYS A 80 -36.89 -32.05 -4.61
N ARG A 81 -38.02 -31.62 -5.18
CA ARG A 81 -38.99 -32.52 -5.84
C ARG A 81 -38.35 -33.30 -6.99
N GLN A 82 -37.52 -32.66 -7.80
CA GLN A 82 -36.82 -33.32 -8.90
C GLN A 82 -35.83 -34.39 -8.42
N ILE A 83 -35.08 -34.12 -7.34
CA ILE A 83 -34.16 -35.11 -6.74
C ILE A 83 -34.95 -36.30 -6.21
N ILE A 84 -36.01 -36.05 -5.42
CA ILE A 84 -36.87 -37.10 -4.86
C ILE A 84 -37.47 -37.95 -5.98
N ARG A 85 -37.99 -37.33 -7.05
CA ARG A 85 -38.55 -38.02 -8.21
C ARG A 85 -37.53 -38.93 -8.89
N ARG A 86 -36.27 -38.49 -9.01
CA ARG A 86 -35.20 -39.32 -9.59
C ARG A 86 -34.83 -40.50 -8.68
N ILE A 87 -34.90 -40.34 -7.36
CA ILE A 87 -34.70 -41.44 -6.41
C ILE A 87 -35.88 -42.45 -6.51
N SER A 88 -37.11 -41.96 -6.58
CA SER A 88 -38.32 -42.81 -6.57
C SER A 88 -38.60 -43.53 -7.90
N ASN A 89 -38.23 -42.94 -9.03
CA ASN A 89 -38.58 -43.45 -10.37
C ASN A 89 -37.42 -44.18 -11.07
N SER A 90 -36.32 -44.47 -10.38
CA SER A 90 -35.14 -45.15 -10.94
C SER A 90 -34.81 -46.45 -10.22
N PHE A 91 -33.70 -47.08 -10.63
CA PHE A 91 -33.13 -48.26 -9.96
C PHE A 91 -32.85 -48.02 -8.46
N LEU A 92 -32.66 -46.77 -8.04
CA LEU A 92 -32.43 -46.37 -6.64
C LEU A 92 -33.62 -46.62 -5.71
N LYS A 93 -34.84 -46.82 -6.24
CA LYS A 93 -36.02 -47.14 -5.42
C LYS A 93 -35.79 -48.42 -4.60
N LYS A 94 -35.22 -49.46 -5.24
CA LYS A 94 -34.99 -50.79 -4.66
C LYS A 94 -33.66 -50.92 -3.89
N VAL A 95 -32.86 -49.86 -3.86
CA VAL A 95 -31.57 -49.82 -3.15
C VAL A 95 -31.80 -49.48 -1.68
N THR A 96 -31.19 -50.23 -0.76
CA THR A 96 -31.32 -49.97 0.68
C THR A 96 -30.60 -48.68 1.08
N GLU A 97 -31.18 -47.87 1.96
CA GLU A 97 -30.45 -46.74 2.54
C GLU A 97 -29.38 -47.27 3.48
N SER A 98 -28.14 -46.79 3.34
CA SER A 98 -27.05 -47.16 4.23
C SER A 98 -26.03 -46.03 4.30
N HIS A 99 -25.55 -45.77 5.52
CA HIS A 99 -24.43 -44.88 5.80
C HIS A 99 -23.12 -45.59 5.50
N VAL A 100 -22.88 -45.95 4.24
CA VAL A 100 -21.59 -46.53 3.86
C VAL A 100 -20.56 -45.40 3.82
N THR A 101 -19.65 -45.39 4.79
CA THR A 101 -18.57 -44.40 4.96
C THR A 101 -17.34 -44.71 4.10
N SER A 102 -17.26 -45.90 3.50
CA SER A 102 -16.14 -46.31 2.66
C SER A 102 -16.32 -45.87 1.20
N ILE A 103 -15.52 -44.89 0.79
CA ILE A 103 -15.41 -44.43 -0.59
C ILE A 103 -14.76 -45.56 -1.42
N SER A 104 -15.55 -46.22 -2.28
CA SER A 104 -15.07 -47.23 -3.23
C SER A 104 -14.23 -46.58 -4.34
N LEU A 105 -13.21 -47.28 -4.84
CA LEU A 105 -12.39 -46.86 -6.01
C LEU A 105 -13.25 -46.58 -7.26
N VAL A 106 -14.42 -47.23 -7.33
CA VAL A 106 -15.40 -47.03 -8.40
C VAL A 106 -16.00 -45.61 -8.35
N PHE A 107 -16.18 -45.02 -7.16
CA PHE A 107 -16.67 -43.64 -7.03
C PHE A 107 -15.66 -42.58 -7.43
N SER A 108 -14.36 -42.86 -7.31
CA SER A 108 -13.30 -41.94 -7.71
C SER A 108 -12.95 -42.05 -9.19
N MET A 109 -13.14 -43.21 -9.82
CA MET A 109 -12.66 -43.48 -11.19
C MET A 109 -13.74 -43.75 -12.24
N ALA A 110 -14.93 -44.25 -11.88
CA ALA A 110 -15.96 -44.59 -12.86
C ALA A 110 -16.75 -43.36 -13.35
N SER A 111 -16.97 -43.31 -14.68
CA SER A 111 -17.80 -42.30 -15.35
C SER A 111 -19.22 -42.31 -14.76
N GLY A 112 -19.83 -41.13 -14.56
CA GLY A 112 -21.12 -40.96 -13.89
C GLY A 112 -20.99 -40.76 -12.37
N TYR A 113 -20.44 -41.74 -11.65
CA TYR A 113 -20.29 -41.65 -10.18
C TYR A 113 -19.32 -40.54 -9.76
N ARG A 114 -18.21 -40.40 -10.51
CA ARG A 114 -17.21 -39.36 -10.26
C ARG A 114 -17.77 -37.95 -10.42
N GLU A 115 -18.60 -37.71 -11.45
CA GLU A 115 -19.24 -36.40 -11.63
C GLU A 115 -20.20 -36.09 -10.47
N VAL A 116 -21.05 -37.06 -10.10
CA VAL A 116 -21.99 -36.87 -8.99
C VAL A 116 -21.26 -36.58 -7.68
N TYR A 117 -20.16 -37.30 -7.41
CA TYR A 117 -19.35 -37.07 -6.22
C TYR A 117 -18.66 -35.71 -6.24
N LYS A 118 -18.11 -35.28 -7.39
CA LYS A 118 -17.55 -33.93 -7.57
C LYS A 118 -18.60 -32.86 -7.27
N TYR A 119 -19.78 -32.95 -7.86
CA TYR A 119 -20.86 -31.98 -7.62
C TYR A 119 -21.36 -32.02 -6.18
N TYR A 120 -21.43 -33.19 -5.57
CA TYR A 120 -21.75 -33.33 -4.15
C TYR A 120 -20.76 -32.58 -3.25
N LEU A 121 -19.45 -32.75 -3.46
CA LEU A 121 -18.43 -32.03 -2.72
C LEU A 121 -18.50 -30.52 -2.96
N MET A 122 -18.70 -30.09 -4.21
CA MET A 122 -18.88 -28.68 -4.55
C MET A 122 -20.10 -28.08 -3.84
N LEU A 123 -21.23 -28.78 -3.83
CA LEU A 123 -22.45 -28.34 -3.15
C LEU A 123 -22.30 -28.36 -1.63
N GLN A 124 -21.62 -29.36 -1.06
CA GLN A 124 -21.36 -29.40 0.37
C GLN A 124 -20.53 -28.19 0.82
N LYS A 125 -19.53 -27.80 0.01
CA LYS A 125 -18.69 -26.63 0.28
C LYS A 125 -19.41 -25.30 0.03
N GLY A 126 -20.26 -25.21 -0.99
CA GLY A 126 -21.00 -24.00 -1.35
C GLY A 126 -22.22 -23.70 -0.46
N LEU A 127 -22.84 -24.73 0.12
CA LEU A 127 -24.01 -24.59 1.02
C LEU A 127 -23.62 -24.42 2.50
N ASN A 128 -22.34 -24.59 2.86
CA ASN A 128 -21.82 -24.36 4.21
C ASN A 128 -21.30 -22.92 4.38
N ILE A 129 -21.83 -21.94 3.64
CA ILE A 129 -21.63 -20.52 3.92
C ILE A 129 -22.26 -20.28 5.29
N ASN A 130 -21.41 -20.17 6.32
CA ASN A 130 -21.86 -19.92 7.68
C ASN A 130 -22.90 -18.80 7.71
N SER A 131 -23.96 -19.04 8.48
CA SER A 131 -25.15 -18.21 8.69
C SER A 131 -24.86 -16.73 8.96
N ASN A 132 -23.64 -16.35 9.37
CA ASN A 132 -23.24 -14.96 9.59
C ASN A 132 -23.33 -14.08 8.33
N ILE A 133 -23.04 -14.60 7.13
CA ILE A 133 -23.13 -13.79 5.89
C ILE A 133 -24.59 -13.64 5.45
N LEU A 134 -25.42 -14.65 5.71
CA LEU A 134 -26.86 -14.64 5.40
C LEU A 134 -27.69 -13.88 6.45
N ALA A 135 -27.13 -13.66 7.65
CA ALA A 135 -27.75 -12.91 8.73
C ALA A 135 -27.50 -11.39 8.66
N ILE A 136 -26.81 -10.89 7.62
CA ILE A 136 -26.56 -9.46 7.43
C ILE A 136 -27.92 -8.76 7.24
N SER A 137 -28.29 -7.93 8.21
CA SER A 137 -29.51 -7.12 8.19
C SER A 137 -29.37 -5.94 7.20
N MET A 138 -30.47 -5.32 6.74
CA MET A 138 -30.42 -4.08 5.94
C MET A 138 -29.84 -2.91 6.76
N LYS A 139 -29.78 -3.06 8.09
CA LYS A 139 -29.03 -2.16 8.99
C LYS A 139 -27.51 -2.20 8.79
N ASP A 140 -27.00 -3.20 8.07
CA ASP A 140 -25.57 -3.40 7.78
C ASP A 140 -25.24 -3.21 6.28
N LEU A 141 -26.07 -2.49 5.51
CA LEU A 141 -25.76 -2.15 4.11
C LEU A 141 -24.39 -1.50 3.90
N PRO A 142 -23.93 -0.54 4.74
CA PRO A 142 -22.57 -0.01 4.66
C PRO A 142 -21.49 -1.08 4.85
N LEU A 143 -21.70 -2.03 5.77
CA LEU A 143 -20.76 -3.12 6.04
C LEU A 143 -20.73 -4.13 4.87
N LEU A 144 -21.89 -4.42 4.28
CA LEU A 144 -21.97 -5.27 3.10
C LEU A 144 -21.23 -4.62 1.92
N TYR A 145 -21.39 -3.31 1.76
CA TYR A 145 -20.70 -2.54 0.73
C TYR A 145 -19.19 -2.53 0.98
N GLU A 146 -18.74 -2.37 2.24
CA GLU A 146 -17.34 -2.47 2.65
C GLU A 146 -16.73 -3.83 2.27
N TYR A 147 -17.39 -4.94 2.64
CA TYR A 147 -16.97 -6.28 2.25
C TYR A 147 -16.96 -6.47 0.74
N TRP A 148 -17.98 -5.97 0.05
CA TRP A 148 -18.07 -6.07 -1.39
C TRP A 148 -16.92 -5.33 -2.08
N CYS A 149 -16.60 -4.11 -1.64
CA CYS A 149 -15.50 -3.31 -2.17
C CYS A 149 -14.17 -4.05 -2.03
N PHE A 150 -13.88 -4.58 -0.84
CA PHE A 150 -12.66 -5.36 -0.59
C PHE A 150 -12.58 -6.61 -1.48
N ILE A 151 -13.65 -7.40 -1.55
CA ILE A 151 -13.69 -8.60 -2.40
C ILE A 151 -13.49 -8.23 -3.87
N LYS A 152 -14.13 -7.14 -4.34
CA LYS A 152 -14.08 -6.73 -5.73
C LYS A 152 -12.70 -6.19 -6.11
N ILE A 153 -12.06 -5.37 -5.28
CA ILE A 153 -10.67 -4.91 -5.48
C ILE A 153 -9.74 -6.11 -5.65
N ASN A 154 -9.79 -7.06 -4.71
CA ASN A 154 -8.96 -8.27 -4.78
C ASN A 154 -9.28 -9.14 -6.01
N SER A 155 -10.55 -9.18 -6.44
CA SER A 155 -10.96 -9.87 -7.66
C SER A 155 -10.38 -9.20 -8.91
N LEU A 156 -10.29 -7.86 -8.96
CA LEU A 156 -9.68 -7.14 -10.08
C LEU A 156 -8.17 -7.41 -10.13
N LEU A 157 -7.49 -7.31 -8.99
CA LEU A 157 -6.05 -7.57 -8.88
C LEU A 157 -5.69 -9.01 -9.28
N ARG A 158 -6.49 -10.00 -8.86
CA ARG A 158 -6.25 -11.42 -9.18
C ARG A 158 -6.32 -11.74 -10.69
N ARG A 159 -6.94 -10.89 -11.51
CA ARG A 159 -6.98 -11.08 -12.97
C ARG A 159 -5.63 -10.79 -13.62
N LYS A 160 -4.84 -9.88 -13.03
CA LYS A 160 -3.58 -9.38 -13.61
C LYS A 160 -2.35 -9.84 -12.83
N TYR A 161 -2.49 -10.09 -11.53
CA TYR A 161 -1.37 -10.34 -10.62
C TYR A 161 -1.47 -11.71 -9.96
N LYS A 162 -0.32 -12.29 -9.63
CA LYS A 162 -0.23 -13.60 -9.01
C LYS A 162 -0.44 -13.48 -7.50
N LEU A 163 -1.42 -14.20 -6.97
CA LEU A 163 -1.63 -14.28 -5.52
C LEU A 163 -0.59 -15.23 -4.90
N ILE A 164 0.20 -14.74 -3.95
CA ILE A 164 1.18 -15.55 -3.19
C ILE A 164 0.52 -16.13 -1.94
N SER A 165 -0.09 -15.28 -1.12
CA SER A 165 -0.71 -15.68 0.14
C SER A 165 -2.03 -14.97 0.34
N SER A 166 -2.93 -15.63 1.06
CA SER A 166 -4.26 -15.10 1.35
C SER A 166 -4.74 -15.66 2.68
N ASP A 167 -4.94 -14.79 3.66
CA ASP A 167 -5.62 -15.14 4.91
C ASP A 167 -7.16 -15.06 4.79
N PHE A 168 -7.64 -14.68 3.61
CA PHE A 168 -9.04 -14.38 3.27
C PHE A 168 -9.95 -15.62 3.16
N ILE A 169 -9.45 -16.75 2.64
CA ILE A 169 -10.19 -18.01 2.53
C ILE A 169 -9.49 -19.08 3.36
N LYS A 170 -10.13 -19.51 4.44
CA LYS A 170 -9.71 -20.70 5.18
C LYS A 170 -10.59 -21.87 4.74
N VAL A 171 -9.96 -22.84 4.10
CA VAL A 171 -10.62 -24.10 3.73
C VAL A 171 -10.45 -25.06 4.89
N ASN A 172 -11.53 -25.32 5.63
CA ASN A 172 -11.55 -26.35 6.67
C ASN A 172 -12.24 -27.61 6.14
N ASN A 173 -12.11 -28.72 6.87
CA ASN A 173 -12.79 -29.98 6.54
C ASN A 173 -14.32 -29.82 6.44
N ASP A 174 -14.89 -28.81 7.12
CA ASP A 174 -16.32 -28.51 7.13
C ASP A 174 -16.76 -27.51 6.04
N GLY A 175 -15.87 -26.95 5.21
CA GLY A 175 -16.26 -26.07 4.10
C GLY A 175 -15.35 -24.87 3.86
N ILE A 176 -15.80 -23.97 2.98
CA ILE A 176 -15.14 -22.70 2.70
C ILE A 176 -15.65 -21.68 3.72
N VAL A 177 -14.83 -21.31 4.69
CA VAL A 177 -15.16 -20.25 5.64
C VAL A 177 -14.52 -18.96 5.13
N VAL A 178 -15.36 -18.02 4.72
CA VAL A 178 -14.94 -16.64 4.48
C VAL A 178 -14.66 -16.02 5.86
N ALA A 179 -13.40 -15.70 6.12
CA ALA A 179 -12.95 -15.23 7.44
C ALA A 179 -13.12 -13.71 7.65
N LEU A 180 -13.82 -13.01 6.74
CA LEU A 180 -14.11 -11.59 6.90
C LEU A 180 -15.06 -11.37 8.08
N ARG A 181 -14.53 -10.75 9.12
CA ARG A 181 -15.31 -10.17 10.22
C ARG A 181 -14.75 -8.79 10.50
N LYS A 182 -15.65 -7.82 10.69
CA LYS A 182 -15.28 -6.47 11.12
C LYS A 182 -14.46 -6.59 12.42
N GLY A 183 -13.28 -5.98 12.46
CA GLY A 183 -12.35 -6.07 13.60
C GLY A 183 -11.20 -7.08 13.41
N ILE A 184 -11.25 -7.98 12.42
CA ILE A 184 -10.16 -8.92 12.12
C ILE A 184 -9.36 -8.39 10.94
N GLU A 185 -8.04 -8.31 11.10
CA GLU A 185 -7.11 -7.96 10.02
C GLU A 185 -7.03 -9.10 9.00
N SER A 186 -7.11 -8.79 7.71
CA SER A 186 -6.91 -9.76 6.63
C SER A 186 -5.91 -9.21 5.63
N THR A 187 -4.89 -10.00 5.32
CA THR A 187 -3.81 -9.61 4.41
C THR A 187 -3.79 -10.52 3.20
N LEU A 188 -3.70 -9.94 2.00
CA LEU A 188 -3.43 -10.65 0.76
C LEU A 188 -2.14 -10.09 0.14
N VAL A 189 -1.24 -10.98 -0.26
CA VAL A 189 0.03 -10.62 -0.88
C VAL A 189 0.02 -11.03 -2.34
N TYR A 190 0.29 -10.07 -3.21
CA TYR A 190 0.35 -10.23 -4.65
C TYR A 190 1.78 -9.95 -5.16
N GLU A 191 2.09 -10.57 -6.28
CA GLU A 191 3.34 -10.37 -7.01
C GLU A 191 3.02 -9.99 -8.45
N ASN A 192 3.70 -8.95 -8.93
CA ASN A 192 3.63 -8.54 -10.31
C ASN A 192 4.51 -9.49 -11.15
N PRO A 193 3.93 -10.29 -12.07
CA PRO A 193 4.70 -11.26 -12.84
C PRO A 193 5.68 -10.60 -13.83
N ARG A 194 5.53 -9.30 -14.14
CA ARG A 194 6.41 -8.58 -15.06
C ARG A 194 7.61 -7.94 -14.36
N THR A 195 7.38 -7.32 -13.20
CA THR A 195 8.41 -6.56 -12.47
C THR A 195 9.00 -7.32 -11.27
N GLY A 196 8.32 -8.37 -10.80
CA GLY A 196 8.70 -9.09 -9.57
C GLY A 196 8.37 -8.33 -8.27
N GLU A 197 7.75 -7.15 -8.37
CA GLU A 197 7.37 -6.33 -7.22
C GLU A 197 6.24 -6.99 -6.42
N ARG A 198 6.30 -6.81 -5.10
CA ARG A 198 5.29 -7.35 -4.18
C ARG A 198 4.48 -6.22 -3.57
N PHE A 199 3.18 -6.41 -3.51
CA PHE A 199 2.26 -5.50 -2.86
C PHE A 199 1.22 -6.25 -2.04
N GLU A 200 0.73 -5.59 -1.01
CA GLU A 200 -0.14 -6.16 0.00
C GLU A 200 -1.46 -5.38 0.04
N VAL A 201 -2.57 -6.10 0.12
CA VAL A 201 -3.89 -5.52 0.35
C VAL A 201 -4.32 -5.93 1.75
N LEU A 202 -4.42 -4.94 2.64
CA LEU A 202 -4.83 -5.13 4.03
C LEU A 202 -6.27 -4.66 4.22
N TYR A 203 -7.06 -5.46 4.92
CA TYR A 203 -8.42 -5.10 5.34
C TYR A 203 -8.46 -4.86 6.85
N ASN A 204 -9.01 -3.71 7.25
CA ASN A 204 -9.28 -3.33 8.62
C ASN A 204 -8.04 -3.53 9.54
N SER A 205 -6.87 -3.15 9.01
CA SER A 205 -5.60 -3.16 9.72
C SER A 205 -5.50 -1.94 10.65
N ALA A 206 -5.08 -2.17 11.89
CA ALA A 206 -4.86 -1.09 12.84
C ALA A 206 -3.53 -0.39 12.51
N THR A 207 -3.63 0.82 12.00
CA THR A 207 -2.45 1.64 11.72
C THR A 207 -2.02 2.41 12.97
N LYS A 208 -0.71 2.41 13.23
CA LYS A 208 -0.13 3.21 14.30
C LYS A 208 -0.14 4.67 13.86
N SER A 209 -0.59 5.54 14.75
CA SER A 209 -0.42 6.99 14.63
C SER A 209 0.36 7.49 15.85
N GLY A 210 0.80 8.75 15.80
CA GLY A 210 1.43 9.39 16.96
C GLY A 210 0.48 9.64 18.13
N THR A 211 -0.84 9.50 17.94
CA THR A 211 -1.87 9.89 18.92
C THR A 211 -2.97 8.82 19.07
N LEU A 212 -3.89 8.74 18.11
CA LEU A 212 -5.06 7.84 18.12
C LEU A 212 -4.99 6.85 16.95
N ASN A 213 -4.96 5.55 17.26
CA ASN A 213 -4.91 4.50 16.23
C ASN A 213 -6.05 4.67 15.22
N GLN A 214 -5.70 4.74 13.93
CA GLN A 214 -6.66 4.84 12.83
C GLN A 214 -6.91 3.45 12.24
N LYS A 215 -8.16 3.20 11.82
CA LYS A 215 -8.58 1.94 11.21
C LYS A 215 -9.31 2.23 9.89
N PRO A 216 -8.56 2.43 8.79
CA PRO A 216 -9.17 2.48 7.47
C PRO A 216 -9.70 1.11 7.05
N ASP A 217 -10.69 1.09 6.16
CA ASP A 217 -11.31 -0.15 5.69
C ASP A 217 -10.34 -0.98 4.85
N ASN A 218 -9.73 -0.38 3.83
CA ASN A 218 -8.77 -1.06 2.96
C ASN A 218 -7.48 -0.22 2.82
N ILE A 219 -6.34 -0.90 2.87
CA ILE A 219 -5.03 -0.31 2.62
C ILE A 219 -4.34 -1.14 1.54
N LEU A 220 -3.92 -0.48 0.46
CA LEU A 220 -3.01 -1.03 -0.53
C LEU A 220 -1.59 -0.54 -0.21
N SER A 221 -0.71 -1.46 0.16
CA SER A 221 0.69 -1.19 0.48
C SER A 221 1.58 -1.73 -0.64
N ILE A 222 2.29 -0.86 -1.34
CA ILE A 222 3.14 -1.23 -2.49
C ILE A 222 4.61 -1.07 -2.09
N ASN A 223 5.34 -2.18 -1.98
CA ASN A 223 6.76 -2.18 -1.68
C ASN A 223 7.56 -2.19 -2.99
N LYS A 224 8.21 -1.07 -3.33
CA LYS A 224 9.08 -0.94 -4.52
C LYS A 224 10.55 -0.91 -4.09
N ASP A 225 11.42 -1.49 -4.92
CA ASP A 225 12.89 -1.31 -4.91
C ASP A 225 13.60 -1.46 -3.55
N GLY A 226 13.38 -2.56 -2.82
CA GLY A 226 14.16 -2.88 -1.61
C GLY A 226 13.96 -1.94 -0.41
N ILE A 227 13.03 -0.99 -0.50
CA ILE A 227 12.64 -0.13 0.62
C ILE A 227 11.88 -0.97 1.65
N THR A 228 12.26 -0.85 2.92
CA THR A 228 11.75 -1.68 4.04
C THR A 228 10.27 -1.47 4.35
N LYS A 229 9.64 -0.39 3.86
CA LYS A 229 8.20 -0.15 3.95
C LYS A 229 7.68 0.66 2.77
N GLY A 230 6.66 0.13 2.12
CA GLY A 230 6.08 0.64 0.88
C GLY A 230 5.09 1.79 1.04
N TYR A 231 4.75 2.35 -0.12
CA TYR A 231 3.76 3.41 -0.30
C TYR A 231 2.37 2.89 0.05
N GLN A 232 1.64 3.60 0.91
CA GLN A 232 0.29 3.20 1.31
C GLN A 232 -0.79 4.07 0.66
N PHE A 233 -1.79 3.42 0.10
CA PHE A 233 -3.01 4.03 -0.44
C PHE A 233 -4.21 3.50 0.33
N ILE A 234 -5.08 4.41 0.76
CA ILE A 234 -6.24 4.08 1.58
C ILE A 234 -7.49 4.12 0.72
N PHE A 235 -8.33 3.10 0.86
CA PHE A 235 -9.65 3.05 0.24
C PHE A 235 -10.71 2.78 1.31
N ASP A 236 -11.54 3.79 1.59
CA ASP A 236 -12.58 3.74 2.61
C ASP A 236 -13.96 3.68 1.95
N ALA A 237 -14.77 2.70 2.32
CA ALA A 237 -16.03 2.42 1.65
C ALA A 237 -17.19 3.12 2.36
N LYS A 238 -17.84 4.05 1.66
CA LYS A 238 -18.98 4.81 2.18
C LYS A 238 -20.21 4.56 1.34
N TYR A 239 -21.19 3.86 1.93
CA TYR A 239 -22.49 3.60 1.30
C TYR A 239 -23.45 4.80 1.45
N LYS A 240 -23.01 5.97 0.99
CA LYS A 240 -23.79 7.23 1.00
C LYS A 240 -23.33 8.10 -0.17
N VAL A 241 -24.27 8.82 -0.77
CA VAL A 241 -24.02 9.79 -1.84
C VAL A 241 -24.84 11.04 -1.53
N ASP A 242 -24.26 12.21 -1.77
CA ASP A 242 -24.95 13.50 -1.65
C ASP A 242 -25.58 13.87 -2.99
N TYR A 243 -26.90 14.00 -2.98
CA TYR A 243 -27.73 14.37 -4.14
C TYR A 243 -28.28 15.79 -4.02
N SER A 244 -27.84 16.58 -3.04
CA SER A 244 -28.37 17.93 -2.84
C SER A 244 -27.92 18.87 -3.96
N GLU A 245 -28.84 19.72 -4.41
CA GLU A 245 -28.57 20.70 -5.48
C GLU A 245 -27.49 21.71 -5.07
N THR A 246 -27.44 22.06 -3.78
CA THR A 246 -26.36 22.89 -3.20
C THR A 246 -24.99 22.25 -3.34
N TYR A 247 -24.88 20.92 -3.18
CA TYR A 247 -23.64 20.19 -3.36
C TYR A 247 -23.25 20.14 -4.84
N SER A 248 -24.20 19.82 -5.71
CA SER A 248 -23.94 19.72 -7.16
C SER A 248 -23.50 21.04 -7.77
N ASN A 249 -24.09 22.16 -7.35
CA ASN A 249 -23.65 23.48 -7.80
C ASN A 249 -22.23 23.85 -7.33
N ARG A 250 -21.80 23.32 -6.18
CA ARG A 250 -20.47 23.60 -5.62
C ARG A 250 -19.37 22.74 -6.22
N TYR A 251 -19.65 21.45 -6.46
CA TYR A 251 -18.64 20.46 -6.85
C TYR A 251 -18.78 19.92 -8.27
N GLY A 252 -19.81 20.35 -9.00
CA GLY A 252 -20.02 20.00 -10.41
C GLY A 252 -20.69 18.65 -10.63
N GLY A 253 -21.47 18.15 -9.66
CA GLY A 253 -22.23 16.90 -9.78
C GLY A 253 -22.57 16.25 -8.45
N VAL A 254 -23.09 15.03 -8.47
CA VAL A 254 -23.37 14.24 -7.26
C VAL A 254 -22.15 13.42 -6.85
N GLY A 255 -21.94 13.20 -5.56
CA GLY A 255 -20.68 12.61 -5.09
C GLY A 255 -20.65 12.22 -3.60
N PRO A 256 -19.46 11.88 -3.08
CA PRO A 256 -19.28 11.54 -1.67
C PRO A 256 -19.45 12.78 -0.77
N LYS A 257 -19.81 12.58 0.50
CA LYS A 257 -19.99 13.71 1.44
C LYS A 257 -18.65 14.39 1.73
N GLU A 258 -18.70 15.69 2.00
CA GLU A 258 -17.51 16.48 2.41
C GLU A 258 -16.84 15.88 3.67
N GLU A 259 -17.63 15.40 4.64
CA GLU A 259 -17.13 14.75 5.86
C GLU A 259 -16.31 13.47 5.58
N ASP A 260 -16.72 12.70 4.57
CA ASP A 260 -16.03 11.48 4.18
C ASP A 260 -14.68 11.80 3.51
N ILE A 261 -14.63 12.87 2.70
CA ILE A 261 -13.38 13.40 2.12
C ILE A 261 -12.45 13.95 3.21
N ASN A 262 -12.97 14.69 4.18
CA ASN A 262 -12.19 15.18 5.33
C ASN A 262 -11.58 14.05 6.15
N THR A 263 -12.27 12.92 6.24
CA THR A 263 -11.72 11.71 6.87
C THR A 263 -10.49 11.19 6.13
N MET A 264 -10.42 11.34 4.80
CA MET A 264 -9.26 10.96 4.01
C MET A 264 -8.05 11.86 4.28
N HIS A 265 -8.27 13.17 4.43
CA HIS A 265 -7.22 14.09 4.90
C HIS A 265 -6.68 13.67 6.27
N ARG A 266 -7.58 13.33 7.20
CA ARG A 266 -7.19 12.83 8.53
C ARG A 266 -6.35 11.56 8.43
N TYR A 267 -6.73 10.58 7.61
CA TYR A 267 -5.95 9.37 7.45
C TYR A 267 -4.57 9.63 6.84
N ARG A 268 -4.50 10.45 5.79
CA ARG A 268 -3.24 10.84 5.17
C ARG A 268 -2.30 11.48 6.18
N ASP A 269 -2.78 12.37 7.04
CA ASP A 269 -1.90 13.15 7.91
C ASP A 269 -1.62 12.46 9.26
N ALA A 270 -2.54 11.61 9.74
CA ALA A 270 -2.41 10.96 11.06
C ALA A 270 -1.64 9.63 11.03
N ILE A 271 -1.64 8.91 9.90
CA ILE A 271 -1.01 7.59 9.81
C ILE A 271 0.48 7.77 9.54
N VAL A 272 1.28 7.45 10.55
CA VAL A 272 2.72 7.72 10.54
C VAL A 272 3.53 6.49 10.90
N TYR A 273 4.71 6.40 10.30
CA TYR A 273 5.69 5.38 10.56
C TYR A 273 6.89 5.96 11.32
N LYS A 274 7.35 5.22 12.33
CA LYS A 274 8.61 5.50 13.02
C LYS A 274 9.60 4.39 12.65
N ALA A 275 10.64 4.73 11.89
CA ALA A 275 11.75 3.83 11.65
C ALA A 275 12.55 3.63 12.95
N LYS A 276 13.15 2.46 13.15
CA LYS A 276 13.90 2.14 14.38
C LYS A 276 15.13 3.04 14.58
N ASP A 277 15.69 3.55 13.49
CA ASP A 277 16.98 4.25 13.47
C ASP A 277 16.87 5.74 13.09
N GLU A 278 15.66 6.30 12.97
CA GLU A 278 15.46 7.72 12.62
C GLU A 278 14.72 8.51 13.72
N VAL A 279 15.17 9.75 13.93
CA VAL A 279 14.51 10.71 14.82
C VAL A 279 13.31 11.33 14.09
N GLY A 280 12.13 10.74 14.29
CA GLY A 280 10.87 11.35 13.86
C GLY A 280 9.85 10.36 13.31
N TYR A 281 8.64 10.88 13.12
CA TYR A 281 7.57 10.18 12.42
C TYR A 281 7.58 10.61 10.96
N LYS A 282 7.63 9.64 10.05
CA LYS A 282 7.47 9.86 8.61
C LYS A 282 6.07 9.48 8.18
N ASN A 283 5.48 10.29 7.33
CA ASN A 283 4.19 9.98 6.74
C ASN A 283 4.36 8.87 5.69
N CYS A 284 3.54 7.82 5.76
CA CYS A 284 3.61 6.68 4.82
C CYS A 284 2.39 6.56 3.91
N VAL A 285 1.37 7.40 4.12
CA VAL A 285 0.16 7.44 3.29
C VAL A 285 0.33 8.49 2.20
N PHE A 286 0.28 8.05 0.95
CA PHE A 286 0.45 8.91 -0.23
C PHE A 286 -0.88 9.35 -0.83
N GLY A 287 -1.92 8.53 -0.67
CA GLY A 287 -3.25 8.88 -1.12
C GLY A 287 -4.34 8.20 -0.32
N ALA A 288 -5.50 8.83 -0.26
CA ALA A 288 -6.66 8.35 0.47
C ALA A 288 -7.95 8.67 -0.29
N PHE A 289 -8.74 7.64 -0.56
CA PHE A 289 -9.86 7.69 -1.49
C PHE A 289 -11.13 7.14 -0.86
N VAL A 290 -12.25 7.81 -1.12
CA VAL A 290 -13.59 7.35 -0.74
C VAL A 290 -14.19 6.53 -1.87
N LEU A 291 -14.57 5.29 -1.59
CA LEU A 291 -15.36 4.46 -2.50
C LEU A 291 -16.85 4.67 -2.20
N PHE A 292 -17.64 5.02 -3.20
CA PHE A 292 -19.07 5.30 -3.00
C PHE A 292 -19.95 4.74 -4.14
N PRO A 293 -21.22 4.39 -3.84
CA PRO A 293 -22.08 3.67 -4.77
C PRO A 293 -22.68 4.61 -5.83
N PHE A 294 -21.94 4.89 -6.91
CA PHE A 294 -22.41 5.70 -8.03
C PHE A 294 -22.18 5.01 -9.38
N LYS A 295 -23.16 5.13 -10.29
CA LYS A 295 -23.22 4.33 -11.53
C LYS A 295 -22.57 5.03 -12.73
N ASN A 296 -22.65 6.35 -12.81
CA ASN A 296 -22.25 7.07 -14.02
C ASN A 296 -20.78 7.53 -13.94
N GLU A 297 -19.86 6.61 -14.22
CA GLU A 297 -18.42 6.89 -14.14
C GLU A 297 -17.96 8.06 -15.03
N GLU A 298 -18.51 8.17 -16.25
CA GLU A 298 -18.09 9.20 -17.20
C GLU A 298 -18.47 10.60 -16.74
N GLU A 299 -19.65 10.76 -16.14
CA GLU A 299 -20.08 12.03 -15.54
C GLU A 299 -19.20 12.40 -14.34
N PHE A 300 -18.83 11.40 -13.53
CA PHE A 300 -18.03 11.65 -12.34
C PHE A 300 -16.58 12.05 -12.65
N LYS A 301 -16.03 11.72 -13.84
CA LYS A 301 -14.69 12.19 -14.24
C LYS A 301 -14.56 13.71 -14.24
N GLU A 302 -15.65 14.41 -14.53
CA GLU A 302 -15.66 15.88 -14.53
C GLU A 302 -15.81 16.49 -13.14
N HIS A 303 -16.17 15.67 -12.13
CA HIS A 303 -16.42 16.09 -10.77
C HIS A 303 -15.16 16.61 -10.06
N HIS A 304 -15.34 17.61 -9.17
CA HIS A 304 -14.24 18.21 -8.40
C HIS A 304 -13.41 17.16 -7.63
N PHE A 305 -14.08 16.23 -6.93
CA PHE A 305 -13.42 15.18 -6.14
C PHE A 305 -12.79 14.04 -6.96
N TYR A 306 -13.05 13.95 -8.25
CA TYR A 306 -12.28 13.06 -9.13
C TYR A 306 -10.99 13.77 -9.56
N LYS A 307 -11.11 15.02 -10.04
CA LYS A 307 -9.97 15.86 -10.42
C LYS A 307 -9.00 16.15 -9.27
N SER A 308 -9.47 16.11 -8.02
CA SER A 308 -8.61 16.27 -6.84
C SER A 308 -7.67 15.08 -6.62
N ILE A 309 -7.96 13.90 -7.17
CA ILE A 309 -7.06 12.74 -7.10
C ILE A 309 -5.72 13.08 -7.75
N ASP A 310 -5.73 13.69 -8.94
CA ASP A 310 -4.50 14.05 -9.64
C ASP A 310 -3.76 15.23 -8.98
N LYS A 311 -4.49 16.13 -8.30
CA LYS A 311 -3.90 17.33 -7.68
C LYS A 311 -3.33 17.07 -6.29
N VAL A 312 -4.05 16.31 -5.46
CA VAL A 312 -3.74 16.17 -4.03
C VAL A 312 -3.76 14.73 -3.53
N ASN A 313 -3.92 13.74 -4.41
CA ASN A 313 -4.06 12.31 -4.10
C ASN A 313 -5.14 12.00 -3.05
N ILE A 314 -6.16 12.85 -2.97
CA ILE A 314 -7.35 12.66 -2.14
C ILE A 314 -8.57 12.93 -3.01
N GLY A 315 -9.57 12.05 -2.92
CA GLY A 315 -10.78 12.19 -3.73
C GLY A 315 -11.78 11.06 -3.54
N GLY A 316 -12.71 10.97 -4.48
CA GLY A 316 -13.73 9.93 -4.52
C GLY A 316 -13.57 9.05 -5.75
N ILE A 317 -13.86 7.76 -5.63
CA ILE A 317 -13.94 6.84 -6.76
C ILE A 317 -15.30 6.14 -6.74
N PRO A 318 -16.12 6.28 -7.79
CA PRO A 318 -17.39 5.58 -7.89
C PRO A 318 -17.13 4.08 -8.06
N PHE A 319 -17.81 3.24 -7.27
CA PHE A 319 -17.56 1.81 -7.29
C PHE A 319 -18.85 1.00 -7.08
N LEU A 320 -19.26 0.27 -8.11
CA LEU A 320 -20.46 -0.57 -8.09
C LEU A 320 -20.25 -1.87 -8.86
N PRO A 321 -21.06 -2.92 -8.60
CA PRO A 321 -20.98 -4.16 -9.37
C PRO A 321 -21.09 -3.99 -10.88
N SER A 322 -21.90 -3.00 -11.32
CA SER A 322 -22.10 -2.65 -12.73
C SER A 322 -21.07 -1.66 -13.28
N SER A 323 -20.22 -1.08 -12.42
CA SER A 323 -19.34 0.03 -12.77
C SER A 323 -18.05 -0.05 -11.96
N THR A 324 -17.01 -0.64 -12.56
CA THR A 324 -15.69 -0.84 -11.94
C THR A 324 -14.53 -0.35 -12.78
N LYS A 325 -14.78 0.34 -13.90
CA LYS A 325 -13.74 0.59 -14.90
C LYS A 325 -12.75 1.63 -14.39
N LEU A 326 -13.24 2.74 -13.84
CA LEU A 326 -12.41 3.76 -13.20
C LEU A 326 -11.50 3.20 -12.09
N MET A 327 -12.03 2.33 -11.23
CA MET A 327 -11.24 1.72 -10.17
C MET A 327 -10.18 0.76 -10.72
N GLU A 328 -10.49 0.01 -11.78
CA GLU A 328 -9.53 -0.87 -12.43
C GLU A 328 -8.38 -0.09 -13.09
N GLU A 329 -8.71 0.98 -13.83
CA GLU A 329 -7.72 1.89 -14.42
C GLU A 329 -6.85 2.54 -13.34
N PHE A 330 -7.46 2.98 -12.24
CA PHE A 330 -6.75 3.61 -11.13
C PHE A 330 -5.78 2.65 -10.44
N LEU A 331 -6.19 1.41 -10.17
CA LEU A 331 -5.30 0.39 -9.59
C LEU A 331 -4.12 0.07 -10.52
N ASP A 332 -4.37 -0.01 -11.83
CA ASP A 332 -3.30 -0.23 -12.82
C ASP A 332 -2.28 0.91 -12.80
N VAL A 333 -2.73 2.16 -12.71
CA VAL A 333 -1.84 3.33 -12.61
C VAL A 333 -0.98 3.23 -11.34
N LEU A 334 -1.58 3.00 -10.17
CA LEU A 334 -0.84 2.94 -8.90
C LEU A 334 0.23 1.84 -8.87
N ILE A 335 -0.07 0.68 -9.44
CA ILE A 335 0.83 -0.49 -9.40
C ILE A 335 1.92 -0.40 -10.48
N ASN A 336 1.61 0.12 -11.67
CA ASN A 336 2.60 0.21 -12.76
C ASN A 336 3.46 1.49 -12.72
N GLU A 337 3.09 2.48 -11.93
CA GLU A 337 3.91 3.68 -11.74
C GLU A 337 5.28 3.34 -11.12
N SER A 338 6.30 4.14 -11.39
CA SER A 338 7.62 3.95 -10.79
C SER A 338 7.67 4.47 -9.35
N SER A 339 8.68 4.08 -8.59
CA SER A 339 8.96 4.64 -7.27
C SER A 339 9.16 6.17 -7.32
N TYR A 340 9.79 6.67 -8.40
CA TYR A 340 9.98 8.09 -8.65
C TYR A 340 8.66 8.86 -8.91
N SER A 341 7.79 8.35 -9.80
CA SER A 341 6.50 9.01 -10.06
C SER A 341 5.56 8.96 -8.83
N THR A 342 5.68 7.89 -8.02
CA THR A 342 4.96 7.78 -6.75
C THR A 342 5.45 8.83 -5.74
N PHE A 343 6.74 9.20 -5.77
CA PHE A 343 7.31 10.25 -4.92
C PHE A 343 6.87 11.65 -5.36
N GLU A 344 6.77 11.94 -6.66
CA GLU A 344 6.27 13.23 -7.17
C GLU A 344 4.82 13.52 -6.78
N ARG A 345 4.02 12.47 -6.53
CA ARG A 345 2.66 12.56 -6.00
C ARG A 345 2.61 13.04 -4.53
N TYR A 346 3.73 13.00 -3.81
CA TYR A 346 3.80 13.47 -2.44
C TYR A 346 3.74 15.00 -2.42
N ILE A 347 2.66 15.55 -1.87
CA ILE A 347 2.57 16.98 -1.63
C ILE A 347 3.54 17.32 -0.50
N GLU A 348 4.66 17.92 -0.85
CA GLU A 348 5.57 18.44 0.16
C GLU A 348 4.91 19.58 0.94
N PRO A 349 5.04 19.61 2.28
CA PRO A 349 4.59 20.75 3.07
C PRO A 349 5.29 22.02 2.58
N ILE A 350 4.50 23.09 2.41
CA ILE A 350 5.02 24.41 2.04
C ILE A 350 6.16 24.80 2.99
N GLY A 351 7.31 25.16 2.42
CA GLY A 351 8.48 25.63 3.17
C GLY A 351 9.61 24.60 3.31
N ARG A 352 9.45 23.35 2.87
CA ARG A 352 10.56 22.39 2.84
C ARG A 352 11.67 22.80 1.87
N GLU A 353 11.31 23.41 0.75
CA GLU A 353 12.25 24.01 -0.22
C GLU A 353 13.06 25.17 0.37
N LYS A 354 12.51 25.88 1.36
CA LYS A 354 13.19 26.94 2.13
C LYS A 354 13.92 26.39 3.36
N TYR A 355 13.77 25.10 3.65
CA TYR A 355 14.38 24.47 4.81
C TYR A 355 15.85 24.17 4.50
N ILE A 356 16.69 24.42 5.49
CA ILE A 356 18.14 24.34 5.40
C ILE A 356 18.57 22.94 4.91
N LYS A 357 19.19 22.87 3.72
CA LYS A 357 19.73 21.62 3.15
C LYS A 357 21.18 21.40 3.61
N GLU A 358 21.58 20.15 3.77
CA GLU A 358 22.97 19.79 4.11
C GLU A 358 23.96 20.23 3.02
N GLU A 359 23.53 20.19 1.77
CA GLU A 359 24.31 20.65 0.61
C GLU A 359 24.77 22.12 0.72
N TYR A 360 24.04 22.96 1.47
CA TYR A 360 24.38 24.37 1.68
C TYR A 360 25.63 24.58 2.54
N TYR A 361 26.11 23.55 3.25
CA TYR A 361 27.28 23.63 4.13
C TYR A 361 28.51 22.90 3.58
N ALA A 362 28.31 22.00 2.60
CA ALA A 362 29.38 21.17 2.05
C ALA A 362 30.36 21.96 1.16
N ASN A 363 29.84 22.82 0.26
CA ASN A 363 30.64 23.46 -0.78
C ASN A 363 31.19 24.83 -0.34
N ARG A 364 32.34 24.85 0.34
CA ARG A 364 33.00 26.10 0.78
C ARG A 364 33.80 26.81 -0.33
N ASN A 365 33.06 27.34 -1.29
CA ASN A 365 33.55 28.01 -2.49
C ASN A 365 33.75 29.54 -2.35
N VAL A 366 33.42 30.14 -1.19
CA VAL A 366 33.58 31.57 -0.93
C VAL A 366 34.82 31.81 -0.07
N LEU A 367 35.75 32.62 -0.57
CA LEU A 367 36.95 33.05 0.16
C LEU A 367 36.71 34.39 0.84
N VAL A 368 36.73 34.42 2.17
CA VAL A 368 36.66 35.65 2.96
C VAL A 368 38.08 36.13 3.25
N GLY A 369 38.45 37.24 2.62
CA GLY A 369 39.76 37.85 2.69
C GLY A 369 39.79 39.15 3.48
N ILE A 370 40.88 39.43 4.19
CA ILE A 370 40.99 40.63 5.04
C ILE A 370 41.49 41.82 4.25
N VAL A 371 40.86 42.97 4.49
CA VAL A 371 41.33 44.28 4.04
C VAL A 371 41.92 45.05 5.22
N LYS A 372 43.15 45.56 5.04
CA LYS A 372 43.93 46.18 6.12
C LYS A 372 43.59 47.65 6.36
N ASN A 373 43.19 48.40 5.34
CA ASN A 373 42.90 49.83 5.44
C ASN A 373 41.91 50.29 4.36
N LYS A 374 41.29 51.47 4.55
CA LYS A 374 40.32 52.05 3.60
C LYS A 374 40.91 52.22 2.20
N VAL A 375 42.18 52.63 2.12
CA VAL A 375 42.91 52.77 0.84
C VAL A 375 42.97 51.46 0.05
N GLN A 376 43.23 50.33 0.72
CA GLN A 376 43.24 49.01 0.08
C GLN A 376 41.82 48.60 -0.36
N LEU A 377 40.79 48.94 0.40
CA LEU A 377 39.41 48.69 0.02
C LEU A 377 39.07 49.43 -1.28
N ASP A 378 39.36 50.73 -1.34
CA ASP A 378 39.08 51.56 -2.51
C ASP A 378 39.82 51.07 -3.76
N ILE A 379 41.07 50.63 -3.62
CA ILE A 379 41.85 50.05 -4.71
C ILE A 379 41.26 48.71 -5.17
N ASN A 380 40.91 47.83 -4.24
CA ASN A 380 40.29 46.54 -4.58
C ASN A 380 38.96 46.71 -5.31
N LEU A 381 38.14 47.67 -4.88
CA LEU A 381 36.85 48.01 -5.49
C LEU A 381 37.04 48.67 -6.87
N LYS A 382 38.03 49.55 -7.03
CA LYS A 382 38.28 50.27 -8.29
C LYS A 382 38.85 49.37 -9.38
N TYR A 383 39.75 48.45 -9.03
CA TYR A 383 40.46 47.60 -9.99
C TYR A 383 39.95 46.15 -10.01
N ASN A 384 38.83 45.86 -9.31
CA ASN A 384 38.16 44.56 -9.28
C ASN A 384 39.10 43.38 -9.02
N PHE A 385 39.93 43.47 -7.97
CA PHE A 385 40.81 42.36 -7.60
C PHE A 385 40.96 42.21 -6.09
N TYR A 386 41.37 41.02 -5.67
CA TYR A 386 41.81 40.73 -4.31
C TYR A 386 43.11 39.93 -4.34
N HIS A 387 44.00 40.15 -3.37
CA HIS A 387 45.27 39.42 -3.31
C HIS A 387 45.56 38.90 -1.91
N THR A 388 46.16 37.71 -1.82
CA THR A 388 46.60 37.11 -0.55
C THR A 388 47.79 36.18 -0.77
N LYS A 389 48.55 35.90 0.30
CA LYS A 389 49.74 35.03 0.24
C LYS A 389 49.34 33.63 -0.20
N CYS A 390 50.15 32.97 -1.03
CA CYS A 390 49.87 31.61 -1.47
C CYS A 390 49.77 30.60 -0.29
N ARG A 391 50.50 30.82 0.81
CA ARG A 391 50.42 29.98 2.01
C ARG A 391 49.07 30.03 2.73
N ASN A 392 48.28 31.08 2.52
CA ASN A 392 47.01 31.28 3.23
C ASN A 392 45.83 30.64 2.49
N VAL A 393 46.02 30.19 1.25
CA VAL A 393 44.94 29.67 0.40
C VAL A 393 45.33 28.31 -0.14
N ASN A 394 44.51 27.30 0.10
CA ASN A 394 44.64 26.01 -0.55
C ASN A 394 43.68 25.90 -1.75
N LEU A 395 44.15 26.29 -2.94
CA LEU A 395 43.37 26.19 -4.18
C LEU A 395 43.25 24.75 -4.70
N VAL A 396 44.10 23.82 -4.23
CA VAL A 396 44.09 22.41 -4.66
C VAL A 396 42.92 21.65 -4.02
N GLU A 397 42.59 21.97 -2.78
CA GLU A 397 41.47 21.34 -2.05
C GLU A 397 40.13 22.07 -2.24
N ARG A 398 40.14 23.35 -2.63
CA ARG A 398 38.93 24.19 -2.64
C ARG A 398 38.85 25.05 -3.89
N ALA A 399 37.86 24.77 -4.74
CA ALA A 399 37.52 25.58 -5.90
C ALA A 399 36.84 26.89 -5.47
N VAL A 400 37.62 27.96 -5.32
CA VAL A 400 37.12 29.29 -4.96
C VAL A 400 36.37 29.90 -6.16
N LYS A 401 35.07 30.18 -5.99
CA LYS A 401 34.23 30.84 -7.00
C LYS A 401 33.92 32.30 -6.66
N TYR A 402 33.93 32.64 -5.39
CA TYR A 402 33.61 33.99 -4.91
C TYR A 402 34.64 34.45 -3.89
N VAL A 403 34.85 35.75 -3.81
CA VAL A 403 35.66 36.40 -2.78
C VAL A 403 34.78 37.41 -2.05
N ALA A 404 34.90 37.46 -0.73
CA ALA A 404 34.26 38.47 0.12
C ALA A 404 35.32 39.25 0.91
N LEU A 405 35.11 40.55 1.07
CA LEU A 405 36.06 41.45 1.72
C LEU A 405 35.66 41.69 3.17
N ALA A 406 36.44 41.14 4.10
CA ALA A 406 36.31 41.38 5.53
C ALA A 406 37.08 42.63 5.96
N GLN A 407 36.34 43.64 6.39
CA GLN A 407 36.82 44.89 6.95
C GLN A 407 37.07 44.72 8.45
N SER A 408 38.32 44.91 8.87
CA SER A 408 38.74 44.68 10.25
C SER A 408 38.28 45.79 11.21
N LYS A 409 37.88 45.42 12.43
CA LYS A 409 37.43 46.39 13.46
C LYS A 409 38.48 47.45 13.77
N ASN A 410 39.75 47.06 13.79
CA ASN A 410 40.87 47.95 14.09
C ASN A 410 41.12 49.02 13.02
N ALA A 411 40.73 48.78 11.76
CA ALA A 411 40.98 49.70 10.66
C ALA A 411 39.74 50.44 10.16
N PHE A 412 38.54 49.91 10.44
CA PHE A 412 37.29 50.39 9.88
C PHE A 412 36.25 50.81 10.94
N ASN A 413 36.51 50.62 12.25
CA ASN A 413 35.62 51.00 13.35
C ASN A 413 34.17 50.54 13.12
N ASP A 414 33.23 51.47 12.92
CA ASP A 414 31.81 51.20 12.71
C ASP A 414 31.53 50.58 11.33
N ASP A 415 32.41 50.76 10.34
CA ASP A 415 32.29 50.15 9.00
C ASP A 415 32.77 48.69 8.99
N ALA A 416 33.27 48.16 10.12
CA ALA A 416 33.82 46.81 10.20
C ALA A 416 32.77 45.71 9.95
N GLY A 417 33.16 44.67 9.21
CA GLY A 417 32.26 43.62 8.76
C GLY A 417 32.55 43.16 7.34
N ILE A 418 31.63 42.37 6.79
CA ILE A 418 31.64 42.01 5.37
C ILE A 418 30.46 42.72 4.72
N ILE A 419 30.77 43.51 3.71
CA ILE A 419 29.80 44.30 2.94
C ILE A 419 29.86 43.89 1.47
N TYR A 420 31.05 43.68 0.93
CA TYR A 420 31.25 43.39 -0.49
C TYR A 420 31.60 41.92 -0.72
N TYR A 421 30.96 41.33 -1.71
CA TYR A 421 31.33 40.03 -2.27
C TYR A 421 31.36 40.11 -3.80
N GLY A 422 32.14 39.27 -4.46
CA GLY A 422 32.29 39.29 -5.91
C GLY A 422 32.65 37.93 -6.47
N LYS A 423 32.24 37.69 -7.72
CA LYS A 423 32.52 36.45 -8.45
C LYS A 423 33.92 36.49 -9.06
N VAL A 424 34.70 35.43 -8.87
CA VAL A 424 36.06 35.32 -9.38
C VAL A 424 36.03 34.93 -10.86
N SER A 425 36.67 35.73 -11.70
CA SER A 425 36.84 35.45 -13.13
C SER A 425 38.08 34.58 -13.40
N ASN A 426 39.21 34.92 -12.77
CA ASN A 426 40.47 34.20 -12.91
C ASN A 426 41.33 34.32 -11.64
N VAL A 427 42.23 33.36 -11.44
CA VAL A 427 43.22 33.36 -10.35
C VAL A 427 44.62 33.23 -10.94
N GLU A 428 45.46 34.22 -10.68
CA GLU A 428 46.83 34.30 -11.17
C GLU A 428 47.83 34.17 -10.03
N VAL A 429 48.96 33.49 -10.27
CA VAL A 429 50.08 33.42 -9.33
C VAL A 429 51.10 34.47 -9.73
N VAL A 430 51.22 35.51 -8.91
CA VAL A 430 52.09 36.66 -9.17
C VAL A 430 53.03 36.89 -8.00
N LYS A 431 54.22 37.46 -8.26
CA LYS A 431 55.05 37.95 -7.17
C LYS A 431 54.42 39.21 -6.60
N ARG A 432 54.61 39.45 -5.30
CA ARG A 432 54.04 40.61 -4.63
C ARG A 432 54.56 41.94 -5.19
N SER A 433 55.77 41.97 -5.75
CA SER A 433 56.35 43.08 -6.50
C SER A 433 55.57 43.45 -7.77
N ASP A 434 54.87 42.48 -8.37
CA ASP A 434 54.25 42.63 -9.69
C ASP A 434 52.82 43.21 -9.60
N ILE A 435 52.28 43.32 -8.38
CA ILE A 435 51.00 43.97 -8.10
C ILE A 435 51.23 45.49 -8.03
N THR A 436 51.11 46.14 -9.19
CA THR A 436 51.39 47.58 -9.37
C THR A 436 50.37 48.48 -8.69
N GLU A 437 49.14 48.00 -8.48
CA GLU A 437 48.05 48.76 -7.88
C GLU A 437 48.27 49.02 -6.38
N ILE A 438 49.04 48.15 -5.70
CA ILE A 438 49.43 48.31 -4.29
C ILE A 438 50.93 48.01 -4.20
N PRO A 439 51.83 48.99 -4.38
CA PRO A 439 53.26 48.75 -4.42
C PRO A 439 53.79 48.11 -3.13
N SER A 440 54.68 47.13 -3.26
CA SER A 440 55.38 46.51 -2.14
C SER A 440 56.71 45.92 -2.59
N GLU A 441 57.76 46.10 -1.79
CA GLU A 441 59.12 45.59 -2.08
C GLU A 441 59.32 44.12 -1.65
N ILE A 442 58.24 43.41 -1.33
CA ILE A 442 58.31 42.05 -0.81
C ILE A 442 58.33 41.08 -1.99
N ASP A 443 59.32 40.18 -2.05
CA ASP A 443 59.43 39.14 -3.09
C ASP A 443 58.83 37.80 -2.61
N GLU A 444 57.55 37.80 -2.28
CA GLU A 444 56.78 36.59 -1.92
C GLU A 444 55.71 36.30 -2.98
N MET A 445 55.35 35.03 -3.18
CA MET A 445 54.29 34.62 -4.12
C MET A 445 52.88 34.86 -3.53
N TYR A 446 52.02 35.47 -4.34
CA TYR A 446 50.63 35.78 -3.99
C TYR A 446 49.68 35.24 -5.06
N TYR A 447 48.46 34.92 -4.63
CA TYR A 447 47.33 34.71 -5.53
C TYR A 447 46.64 36.05 -5.75
N LYS A 448 46.51 36.47 -7.02
CA LYS A 448 45.67 37.59 -7.47
C LYS A 448 44.37 37.02 -8.01
N PHE A 449 43.27 37.26 -7.29
CA PHE A 449 41.91 36.92 -7.68
C PHE A 449 41.35 38.11 -8.45
N ASN A 450 41.13 37.94 -9.75
CA ASN A 450 40.40 38.91 -10.55
C ASN A 450 38.90 38.66 -10.35
N VAL A 451 38.16 39.73 -10.07
CA VAL A 451 36.73 39.70 -9.76
C VAL A 451 35.98 40.33 -10.93
N GLU A 452 34.83 39.79 -11.30
CA GLU A 452 34.00 40.35 -12.38
C GLU A 452 33.43 41.71 -11.96
N GLU A 453 32.75 41.74 -10.81
CA GLU A 453 32.15 42.93 -10.20
C GLU A 453 32.02 42.71 -8.69
N TRP A 454 32.12 43.80 -7.91
CA TRP A 454 31.84 43.80 -6.47
C TRP A 454 30.38 44.17 -6.22
N VAL A 455 29.67 43.30 -5.51
CA VAL A 455 28.27 43.46 -5.15
C VAL A 455 28.15 43.67 -3.64
N GLU A 456 27.31 44.60 -3.23
CA GLU A 456 26.95 44.81 -1.83
C GLU A 456 25.99 43.72 -1.34
N LEU A 457 26.29 43.16 -0.17
CA LEU A 457 25.44 42.18 0.50
C LEU A 457 24.13 42.85 0.98
N PRO A 458 23.00 42.12 0.96
CA PRO A 458 21.71 42.64 1.40
C PRO A 458 21.69 43.03 2.88
N SER A 459 22.52 42.35 3.69
CA SER A 459 22.74 42.65 5.10
C SER A 459 24.24 42.62 5.40
N LYS A 460 24.72 43.64 6.11
CA LYS A 460 26.11 43.68 6.58
C LYS A 460 26.35 42.59 7.61
N ILE A 461 27.42 41.82 7.43
CA ILE A 461 27.83 40.79 8.39
C ILE A 461 28.73 41.42 9.44
N GLU A 462 28.30 41.41 10.70
CA GLU A 462 28.96 42.11 11.80
C GLU A 462 30.07 41.28 12.46
N VAL A 463 31.08 41.99 13.00
CA VAL A 463 32.22 41.39 13.71
C VAL A 463 31.87 41.27 15.20
N HIS A 464 31.21 40.17 15.59
CA HIS A 464 30.90 39.85 16.99
C HIS A 464 31.76 38.72 17.53
N GLY A 465 32.64 39.03 18.49
CA GLY A 465 33.48 38.07 19.22
C GLY A 465 34.60 37.40 18.41
N TYR A 466 34.38 37.11 17.14
CA TYR A 466 35.32 36.48 16.22
C TYR A 466 35.65 37.40 15.04
N GLN A 467 36.93 37.46 14.67
CA GLN A 467 37.43 38.28 13.59
C GLN A 467 38.32 37.44 12.67
N VAL A 468 38.16 37.59 11.36
CA VAL A 468 39.03 36.94 10.37
C VAL A 468 40.46 37.44 10.58
N ARG A 469 41.42 36.53 10.78
CA ARG A 469 42.84 36.86 11.04
C ARG A 469 43.78 36.74 9.83
N THR A 470 43.49 35.80 8.93
CA THR A 470 44.24 35.63 7.68
C THR A 470 43.31 35.51 6.49
N VAL A 471 42.68 34.35 6.32
CA VAL A 471 41.71 34.03 5.27
C VAL A 471 40.75 33.00 5.86
N MET A 472 39.48 33.07 5.47
CA MET A 472 38.45 32.13 5.88
C MET A 472 37.69 31.62 4.66
N TYR A 473 37.11 30.44 4.76
CA TYR A 473 36.27 29.88 3.71
C TYR A 473 34.85 29.71 4.22
N THR A 474 33.87 30.04 3.40
CA THR A 474 32.45 29.87 3.71
C THR A 474 31.69 29.45 2.45
N THR A 475 30.38 29.29 2.57
CA THR A 475 29.50 28.94 1.46
C THR A 475 28.72 30.16 0.98
N GLU A 476 28.26 30.11 -0.26
CA GLU A 476 27.39 31.16 -0.83
C GLU A 476 26.09 31.31 -0.03
N TYR A 477 25.58 30.22 0.54
CA TYR A 477 24.40 30.28 1.41
C TYR A 477 24.69 31.06 2.69
N LEU A 478 25.82 30.76 3.36
CA LEU A 478 26.18 31.42 4.62
C LEU A 478 26.49 32.90 4.43
N ILE A 479 27.19 33.29 3.35
CA ILE A 479 27.50 34.70 3.10
C ILE A 479 26.25 35.57 2.86
N MET A 480 25.16 34.96 2.38
CA MET A 480 23.90 35.65 2.11
C MET A 480 22.95 35.71 3.31
N ASN A 481 23.11 34.80 4.29
CA ASN A 481 22.14 34.62 5.38
C ASN A 481 22.73 34.81 6.79
N ALA A 482 24.05 34.98 6.91
CA ALA A 482 24.72 35.20 8.19
C ALA A 482 24.58 36.65 8.66
N GLY A 483 24.29 36.86 9.95
CA GLY A 483 24.34 38.17 10.60
C GLY A 483 25.72 38.49 11.17
N SER A 484 26.51 37.47 11.50
CA SER A 484 27.80 37.58 12.17
C SER A 484 28.89 36.75 11.49
N ILE A 485 30.16 37.17 11.66
CA ILE A 485 31.30 36.39 11.12
C ILE A 485 31.38 34.99 11.75
N GLY A 486 30.92 34.81 12.99
CA GLY A 486 30.87 33.52 13.66
C GLY A 486 30.00 32.49 12.93
N GLU A 487 28.87 32.94 12.35
CA GLU A 487 27.97 32.06 11.58
C GLU A 487 28.62 31.49 10.32
N LEU A 488 29.56 32.22 9.72
CA LEU A 488 30.26 31.77 8.51
C LEU A 488 31.15 30.54 8.77
N CYS A 489 31.48 30.26 10.04
CA CYS A 489 32.29 29.11 10.44
C CYS A 489 31.48 27.80 10.49
N ILE A 490 30.16 27.88 10.54
CA ILE A 490 29.30 26.73 10.87
C ILE A 490 29.39 25.63 9.81
N MET A 491 29.77 24.43 10.23
CA MET A 491 30.04 23.31 9.33
C MET A 491 28.83 22.42 9.12
N GLU A 492 27.92 22.38 10.08
CA GLU A 492 26.79 21.45 10.09
C GLU A 492 25.44 22.17 10.19
N ARG A 493 24.41 21.54 9.60
CA ARG A 493 23.04 22.05 9.63
C ARG A 493 22.52 22.23 11.05
N ASP A 494 22.77 21.25 11.92
CA ASP A 494 22.18 21.22 13.25
C ASP A 494 22.82 22.27 14.16
N GLU A 495 24.13 22.52 14.01
CA GLU A 495 24.83 23.64 14.66
C GLU A 495 24.24 25.00 14.23
N PHE A 496 23.98 25.19 12.93
CA PHE A 496 23.36 26.43 12.43
C PHE A 496 21.96 26.65 13.02
N ARG A 497 21.18 25.56 13.09
CA ARG A 497 19.84 25.60 13.68
C ARG A 497 19.90 25.96 15.16
N GLU A 498 20.77 25.31 15.93
CA GLU A 498 20.95 25.65 17.35
C GLU A 498 21.35 27.12 17.54
N TRP A 499 22.25 27.61 16.68
CA TRP A 499 22.70 28.99 16.72
C TRP A 499 21.55 29.98 16.47
N LYS A 500 20.74 29.76 15.42
CA LYS A 500 19.57 30.59 15.11
C LYS A 500 18.47 30.49 16.18
N GLU A 501 18.25 29.33 16.78
CA GLU A 501 17.29 29.22 17.89
C GLU A 501 17.77 29.94 19.15
N ARG A 502 19.09 30.00 19.41
CA ARG A 502 19.64 30.83 20.49
C ARG A 502 19.48 32.32 20.19
N GLU A 503 19.75 32.75 18.95
CA GLU A 503 19.60 34.15 18.52
C GLU A 503 18.15 34.67 18.68
N ARG A 504 17.13 33.80 18.64
CA ARG A 504 15.74 34.20 18.90
C ARG A 504 15.41 34.46 20.36
N VAL A 505 16.18 33.89 21.28
CA VAL A 505 15.94 33.97 22.72
C VAL A 505 16.63 35.18 23.35
N PHE A 506 17.62 35.75 22.65
CA PHE A 506 18.35 36.95 23.03
C PHE A 506 18.00 38.11 22.09
#